data_AF-A0A6C0JQR0-F1
#
_entry.id   AF-A0A6C0JQR0-F1
#
_cell.length_a   1.000
_cell.length_b   1.000
_cell.length_c   1.000
_cell.angle_alpha   90.00
_cell.angle_beta   90.00
_cell.angle_gamma   90.00
#
_symmetry.space_group_name_H-M   'P 1'
#
loop_
_entity.id
_entity.type
_entity.pdbx_description
1 polymer ?
#
loop_
_entity_poly.entity_id
_entity_poly.type
_entity_poly.pdbx_seq_one_letter_code
_entity_poly.pdbx_strand_id
1 'polypeptide(L)'
;MSEMTNINIVELIENNPITKLSNTYQNKLLCKIKNNFTNVDQQLFVASFYSYLNYNSKTDFVIDLDDIWKWLEFSHKDKAKRLLEKCFLNSTDYKCLLTPKGEQKTGRGGHNKETFMLTINAFKRFCLKAETKKADQIHDYYIKLEETLHEVINEESNELKLQVNQLKNTLTEAKENLKTSDENNKKTIEKLKKDKESEKQNILLREFGIAGALVYILKVKSYETGEYIIKLGESRRGVQNRFNEHKTHYEEAVLLDCFMVKRSKDFESFLHNHSDIRFNQVKSLPNHEQENELFLIGKNLSYRTLLHIINTNINRFNEIDYNDIRIDIESIKSLLTNQNQQPLLEDKATINQLLENQKILIQKINQLEKSNKEILEKLNSSQTRTTTNFGLPLSTLGPRLQKINPETLQLIKVYETVTECMNENPHIKRPSINKAIEENTIYHGFRWTLVDREVDPNFIRDLQPTVETKIQSLGYVAKLNAEKTEILNVYLDRKTAAISNGYESTSALDEPVRKTRISKGHYYMLYEKCDNDLKTDFVCKNNGEPLLYKDGVGQYDENHNLIHEFSCKYDCIKKLHISDKTLTKALDKKVSYNGNYYKYIGSKMQCFS
;
A
#
# COMPACT_ATOMS: atom_id res chain seq x y z
N MET A 1 -39.30 18.61 -30.50
CA MET A 1 -38.79 19.80 -31.19
C MET A 1 -38.46 20.82 -30.12
N SER A 2 -37.20 20.93 -29.73
CA SER A 2 -36.75 22.04 -28.88
C SER A 2 -36.99 23.34 -29.66
N GLU A 3 -37.64 24.32 -29.03
CA GLU A 3 -37.75 25.66 -29.58
C GLU A 3 -36.34 26.16 -29.90
N MET A 4 -36.04 26.36 -31.19
CA MET A 4 -34.79 26.95 -31.63
C MET A 4 -34.86 28.44 -31.29
N THR A 5 -34.33 28.82 -30.14
CA THR A 5 -34.25 30.23 -29.72
C THR A 5 -33.28 30.97 -30.63
N ASN A 6 -33.78 31.90 -31.45
CA ASN A 6 -32.96 32.81 -32.24
C ASN A 6 -32.08 33.66 -31.32
N ILE A 7 -30.83 33.94 -31.73
CA ILE A 7 -29.89 34.77 -30.96
C ILE A 7 -29.72 36.09 -31.68
N ASN A 8 -30.00 37.20 -30.99
CA ASN A 8 -29.55 38.51 -31.45
C ASN A 8 -28.06 38.66 -31.11
N ILE A 9 -27.20 38.30 -32.06
CA ILE A 9 -25.75 38.30 -31.86
C ILE A 9 -25.21 39.73 -31.62
N VAL A 10 -25.87 40.75 -32.18
CA VAL A 10 -25.49 42.15 -31.99
C VAL A 10 -25.81 42.60 -30.58
N GLU A 11 -27.00 42.27 -30.06
CA GLU A 11 -27.36 42.53 -28.67
C GLU A 11 -26.40 41.82 -27.69
N LEU A 12 -26.01 40.59 -28.00
CA LEU A 12 -25.08 39.81 -27.19
C LEU A 12 -23.65 40.40 -27.18
N ILE A 13 -23.26 41.11 -28.25
CA ILE A 13 -22.02 41.87 -28.34
C ILE A 13 -22.15 43.19 -27.58
N GLU A 14 -23.23 43.95 -27.78
CA GLU A 14 -23.36 45.32 -27.27
C GLU A 14 -23.73 45.39 -25.78
N ASN A 15 -24.53 44.44 -25.26
CA ASN A 15 -25.15 44.52 -23.93
C ASN A 15 -24.58 43.56 -22.88
N ASN A 16 -23.55 42.77 -23.19
CA ASN A 16 -22.97 41.85 -22.21
C ASN A 16 -22.12 42.60 -21.16
N PRO A 17 -22.40 42.48 -19.85
CA PRO A 17 -21.56 43.05 -18.82
C PRO A 17 -20.25 42.24 -18.74
N ILE A 18 -19.17 42.82 -19.25
CA ILE A 18 -17.79 42.26 -19.29
C ILE A 18 -17.24 41.91 -17.90
N THR A 19 -17.94 42.23 -16.81
CA THR A 19 -17.38 42.31 -15.46
C THR A 19 -17.22 40.98 -14.69
N LYS A 20 -17.37 39.79 -15.29
CA LYS A 20 -17.18 38.52 -14.54
C LYS A 20 -16.47 37.40 -15.30
N LEU A 21 -15.39 37.70 -16.01
CA LEU A 21 -14.34 36.68 -16.22
C LEU A 21 -13.68 36.44 -14.84
N SER A 22 -14.09 35.37 -14.15
CA SER A 22 -13.71 35.10 -12.76
C SER A 22 -12.19 35.08 -12.57
N ASN A 23 -11.71 35.57 -11.42
CA ASN A 23 -10.29 35.56 -11.03
C ASN A 23 -9.71 34.15 -10.80
N THR A 24 -10.47 33.09 -11.03
CA THR A 24 -10.17 31.75 -10.50
C THR A 24 -9.79 30.72 -11.56
N TYR A 25 -9.71 31.09 -12.85
CA TYR A 25 -9.16 30.22 -13.89
C TYR A 25 -8.21 31.00 -14.81
N GLN A 26 -6.92 30.92 -14.50
CA GLN A 26 -5.84 31.53 -15.30
C GLN A 26 -5.58 30.70 -16.56
N ASN A 27 -6.42 30.87 -17.58
CA ASN A 27 -6.02 30.51 -18.94
C ASN A 27 -5.19 31.69 -19.50
N LYS A 28 -3.95 31.44 -19.93
CA LYS A 28 -3.06 32.47 -20.49
C LYS A 28 -3.73 33.27 -21.62
N LEU A 29 -4.55 32.61 -22.44
CA LEU A 29 -5.34 33.25 -23.48
C LEU A 29 -6.31 34.29 -22.91
N LEU A 30 -7.05 33.95 -21.84
CA LEU A 30 -7.99 34.88 -21.21
C LEU A 30 -7.28 36.09 -20.59
N CYS A 31 -6.10 35.88 -20.00
CA CYS A 31 -5.28 36.97 -19.47
C CYS A 31 -4.81 37.91 -20.59
N LYS A 32 -4.30 37.36 -21.71
CA LYS A 32 -3.87 38.18 -22.86
C LYS A 32 -5.05 38.90 -23.52
N ILE A 33 -6.21 38.25 -23.65
CA ILE A 33 -7.42 38.89 -24.14
C ILE A 33 -7.82 40.04 -23.21
N LYS A 34 -7.91 39.81 -21.90
CA LYS A 34 -8.28 40.85 -20.92
C LYS A 34 -7.34 42.07 -20.97
N ASN A 35 -6.03 41.85 -21.14
CA ASN A 35 -5.03 42.91 -21.06
C ASN A 35 -4.80 43.64 -22.39
N ASN A 36 -4.90 42.93 -23.52
CA ASN A 36 -4.48 43.46 -24.82
C ASN A 36 -5.65 43.82 -25.75
N PHE A 37 -6.86 43.33 -25.50
CA PHE A 37 -8.03 43.52 -26.37
C PHE A 37 -8.89 44.67 -25.87
N THR A 38 -9.48 45.45 -26.79
CA THR A 38 -10.41 46.52 -26.40
C THR A 38 -11.70 45.93 -25.82
N ASN A 39 -12.52 46.73 -25.14
CA ASN A 39 -13.80 46.25 -24.60
C ASN A 39 -14.69 45.65 -25.70
N VAL A 40 -14.70 46.25 -26.90
CA VAL A 40 -15.46 45.76 -28.06
C VAL A 40 -14.91 44.42 -28.55
N ASP A 41 -13.58 44.29 -28.62
CA ASP A 41 -12.93 43.04 -29.01
C ASP A 41 -13.20 41.92 -27.99
N GLN A 42 -13.20 42.23 -26.69
CA GLN A 42 -13.54 41.29 -25.62
C GLN A 42 -14.99 40.82 -25.72
N GLN A 43 -15.92 41.73 -26.03
CA GLN A 43 -17.32 41.40 -26.29
C GLN A 43 -17.47 40.49 -27.52
N LEU A 44 -16.77 40.80 -28.62
CA LEU A 44 -16.72 39.95 -29.81
C LEU A 44 -16.20 38.54 -29.49
N PHE A 45 -15.17 38.44 -28.64
CA PHE A 45 -14.64 37.16 -28.19
C PHE A 45 -15.67 36.37 -27.38
N VAL A 46 -16.29 36.99 -26.36
CA VAL A 46 -17.30 36.34 -25.52
C VAL A 46 -18.52 35.90 -26.34
N ALA A 47 -19.00 36.76 -27.24
CA ALA A 47 -20.15 36.45 -28.08
C ALA A 47 -19.87 35.32 -29.08
N SER A 48 -18.69 35.35 -29.72
CA SER A 48 -18.23 34.24 -30.54
C SER A 48 -18.14 32.97 -29.71
N PHE A 49 -17.48 32.98 -28.56
CA PHE A 49 -17.30 31.81 -27.70
C PHE A 49 -18.64 31.21 -27.23
N TYR A 50 -19.57 32.05 -26.76
CA TYR A 50 -20.92 31.64 -26.39
C TYR A 50 -21.65 30.96 -27.56
N SER A 51 -21.50 31.49 -28.78
CA SER A 51 -22.12 30.92 -29.97
C SER A 51 -21.62 29.50 -30.27
N TYR A 52 -20.32 29.23 -30.11
CA TYR A 52 -19.77 27.88 -30.32
C TYR A 52 -20.08 26.90 -29.20
N LEU A 53 -20.30 27.37 -27.97
CA LEU A 53 -20.66 26.49 -26.86
C LEU A 53 -22.10 25.98 -26.97
N ASN A 54 -23.00 26.83 -27.45
CA ASN A 54 -24.44 26.56 -27.39
C ASN A 54 -25.04 26.09 -28.72
N TYR A 55 -24.33 26.27 -29.85
CA TYR A 55 -24.88 26.00 -31.19
C TYR A 55 -23.83 25.37 -32.11
N ASN A 56 -24.30 24.57 -33.06
CA ASN A 56 -23.47 24.02 -34.12
C ASN A 56 -23.20 25.08 -35.20
N SER A 57 -21.92 25.38 -35.40
CA SER A 57 -21.49 26.47 -36.29
C SER A 57 -21.81 26.30 -37.77
N LYS A 58 -22.14 25.08 -38.22
CA LYS A 58 -22.40 24.73 -39.62
C LYS A 58 -23.87 24.42 -39.90
N THR A 59 -24.62 23.93 -38.92
CA THR A 59 -25.98 23.41 -39.16
C THR A 59 -27.08 24.30 -38.59
N ASP A 60 -26.76 25.14 -37.61
CA ASP A 60 -27.77 25.90 -36.86
C ASP A 60 -27.87 27.31 -37.43
N PHE A 61 -29.07 27.67 -37.90
CA PHE A 61 -29.38 28.96 -38.54
C PHE A 61 -29.95 29.94 -37.51
N VAL A 62 -29.09 30.42 -36.61
CA VAL A 62 -29.51 31.13 -35.38
C VAL A 62 -29.30 32.63 -35.40
N ILE A 63 -28.69 33.16 -36.47
CA ILE A 63 -28.30 34.56 -36.60
C ILE A 63 -29.17 35.25 -37.67
N ASP A 64 -29.92 36.30 -37.32
CA ASP A 64 -30.77 37.04 -38.26
C ASP A 64 -29.98 38.16 -38.97
N LEU A 65 -30.05 38.21 -40.31
CA LEU A 65 -29.48 39.30 -41.10
C LEU A 65 -30.04 40.67 -40.68
N ASP A 66 -31.30 40.75 -40.24
CA ASP A 66 -31.95 41.99 -39.80
C ASP A 66 -31.25 42.64 -38.61
N ASP A 67 -30.62 41.83 -37.75
CA ASP A 67 -29.84 42.31 -36.61
C ASP A 67 -28.45 42.80 -37.04
N ILE A 68 -27.88 42.22 -38.10
CA ILE A 68 -26.47 42.40 -38.46
C ILE A 68 -26.23 43.55 -39.45
N TRP A 69 -27.10 43.74 -40.44
CA TRP A 69 -26.76 44.59 -41.60
C TRP A 69 -26.48 46.04 -41.19
N LYS A 70 -27.21 46.56 -40.20
CA LYS A 70 -26.99 47.91 -39.65
C LYS A 70 -25.70 47.97 -38.85
N TRP A 71 -25.45 46.94 -38.04
CA TRP A 71 -24.24 46.84 -37.23
C TRP A 71 -22.98 46.81 -38.09
N LEU A 72 -23.03 46.10 -39.24
CA LEU A 72 -21.98 46.12 -40.26
C LEU A 72 -21.98 47.38 -41.15
N GLU A 73 -22.74 48.43 -40.80
CA GLU A 73 -22.75 49.72 -41.50
C GLU A 73 -23.15 49.66 -42.98
N PHE A 74 -23.97 48.68 -43.40
CA PHE A 74 -24.56 48.73 -44.72
C PHE A 74 -25.59 49.87 -44.82
N SER A 75 -25.49 50.69 -45.88
CA SER A 75 -26.49 51.76 -46.13
C SER A 75 -27.94 51.26 -46.23
N HIS A 76 -28.17 50.06 -46.77
CA HIS A 76 -29.49 49.45 -46.91
C HIS A 76 -29.41 47.93 -46.81
N LYS A 77 -30.45 47.28 -46.26
CA LYS A 77 -30.59 45.82 -46.19
C LYS A 77 -30.40 45.15 -47.55
N ASP A 78 -30.88 45.77 -48.64
CA ASP A 78 -30.75 45.22 -49.99
C ASP A 78 -29.30 45.02 -50.44
N LYS A 79 -28.36 45.86 -49.98
CA LYS A 79 -26.94 45.68 -50.29
C LYS A 79 -26.36 44.48 -49.55
N ALA A 80 -26.73 44.30 -48.28
CA ALA A 80 -26.34 43.14 -47.48
C ALA A 80 -26.93 41.85 -48.07
N LYS A 81 -28.21 41.87 -48.47
CA LYS A 81 -28.89 40.77 -49.16
C LYS A 81 -28.19 40.39 -50.46
N ARG A 82 -27.90 41.36 -51.34
CA ARG A 82 -27.19 41.10 -52.60
C ARG A 82 -25.82 40.46 -52.38
N LEU A 83 -25.09 40.91 -51.35
CA LEU A 83 -23.80 40.30 -50.99
C LEU A 83 -23.99 38.86 -50.49
N LEU A 84 -25.00 38.63 -49.65
CA LEU A 84 -25.34 37.31 -49.13
C LEU A 84 -25.66 36.34 -50.28
N GLU A 85 -26.57 36.71 -51.18
CA GLU A 85 -26.97 35.90 -52.33
C GLU A 85 -25.82 35.66 -53.32
N LYS A 86 -24.92 36.63 -53.49
CA LYS A 86 -23.76 36.53 -54.39
C LYS A 86 -22.68 35.59 -53.85
N CYS A 87 -22.46 35.56 -52.54
CA CYS A 87 -21.29 34.92 -51.93
C CYS A 87 -21.57 33.65 -51.13
N PHE A 88 -22.84 33.32 -50.86
CA PHE A 88 -23.24 32.25 -49.96
C PHE A 88 -24.32 31.36 -50.58
N LEU A 89 -24.34 30.09 -50.17
CA LEU A 89 -25.28 29.09 -50.69
C LEU A 89 -26.55 29.02 -49.84
N ASN A 90 -27.70 29.17 -50.50
CA ASN A 90 -29.00 28.97 -49.86
C ASN A 90 -29.14 27.51 -49.37
N SER A 91 -29.79 27.33 -48.21
CA SER A 91 -29.98 26.07 -47.48
C SER A 91 -28.74 25.48 -46.81
N THR A 92 -27.54 26.01 -47.10
CA THR A 92 -26.28 25.59 -46.46
C THR A 92 -25.71 26.69 -45.57
N ASP A 93 -25.50 27.89 -46.11
CA ASP A 93 -24.93 29.01 -45.38
C ASP A 93 -26.03 29.88 -44.73
N TYR A 94 -27.17 30.04 -45.41
CA TYR A 94 -28.33 30.77 -44.90
C TYR A 94 -29.65 30.15 -45.36
N LYS A 95 -30.76 30.49 -44.69
CA LYS A 95 -32.14 30.13 -45.07
C LYS A 95 -33.00 31.38 -45.17
N CYS A 96 -33.80 31.48 -46.23
CA CYS A 96 -34.83 32.49 -46.36
C CYS A 96 -36.15 31.94 -45.79
N LEU A 97 -36.67 32.59 -44.75
CA LEU A 97 -37.97 32.30 -44.16
C LEU A 97 -38.98 33.32 -44.69
N LEU A 98 -39.98 32.80 -45.41
CA LEU A 98 -41.13 33.58 -45.87
C LEU A 98 -42.24 33.48 -44.81
N THR A 99 -42.69 34.61 -44.28
CA THR A 99 -43.89 34.64 -43.43
C THR A 99 -45.11 34.17 -44.25
N PRO A 100 -45.98 33.27 -43.73
CA PRO A 100 -47.20 32.88 -44.42
C PRO A 100 -48.09 34.11 -44.70
N LYS A 101 -48.79 34.10 -45.84
CA LYS A 101 -49.70 35.19 -46.26
C LYS A 101 -50.72 35.48 -45.15
N GLY A 102 -50.52 36.57 -44.40
CA GLY A 102 -51.62 37.21 -43.66
C GLY A 102 -52.60 37.86 -44.64
N GLU A 103 -53.88 37.93 -44.28
CA GLU A 103 -54.95 38.51 -45.09
C GLU A 103 -54.54 39.87 -45.70
N GLN A 104 -54.49 39.93 -47.03
CA GLN A 104 -54.14 41.15 -47.75
C GLN A 104 -55.28 42.17 -47.63
N LYS A 105 -55.03 43.32 -47.00
CA LYS A 105 -55.93 44.49 -47.09
C LYS A 105 -55.83 45.09 -48.50
N THR A 106 -56.97 45.36 -49.12
CA THR A 106 -57.06 45.94 -50.46
C THR A 106 -56.56 47.39 -50.48
N GLY A 107 -55.32 47.57 -50.90
CA GLY A 107 -54.60 48.85 -51.06
C GLY A 107 -53.17 48.58 -51.53
N ARG A 108 -52.55 49.51 -52.27
CA ARG A 108 -51.29 49.32 -53.01
C ARG A 108 -50.17 48.60 -52.20
N GLY A 109 -49.97 47.31 -52.53
CA GLY A 109 -48.70 46.56 -52.62
C GLY A 109 -47.71 46.60 -51.45
N GLY A 110 -47.86 45.67 -50.50
CA GLY A 110 -46.76 45.28 -49.59
C GLY A 110 -46.15 43.95 -50.03
N HIS A 111 -44.83 43.89 -50.22
CA HIS A 111 -44.11 42.62 -50.41
C HIS A 111 -44.09 41.82 -49.10
N ASN A 112 -44.13 40.49 -49.20
CA ASN A 112 -43.99 39.61 -48.04
C ASN A 112 -42.65 39.89 -47.34
N LYS A 113 -42.65 39.95 -46.00
CA LYS A 113 -41.41 40.08 -45.23
C LYS A 113 -40.55 38.83 -45.43
N GLU A 114 -39.32 39.05 -45.88
CA GLU A 114 -38.27 38.03 -46.01
C GLU A 114 -37.28 38.15 -44.84
N THR A 115 -37.12 37.05 -44.09
CA THR A 115 -36.13 36.93 -43.01
C THR A 115 -35.01 35.98 -43.44
N PHE A 116 -33.76 36.42 -43.29
CA PHE A 116 -32.58 35.63 -43.69
C PHE A 116 -31.85 35.17 -42.44
N MET A 117 -31.92 33.88 -42.15
CA MET A 117 -31.22 33.27 -41.01
C MET A 117 -29.90 32.67 -41.48
N LEU A 118 -28.78 33.06 -40.89
CA LEU A 118 -27.43 32.61 -41.20
C LEU A 118 -26.93 31.60 -40.17
N THR A 119 -26.04 30.72 -40.61
CA THR A 119 -25.22 29.93 -39.68
C THR A 119 -24.11 30.79 -39.07
N ILE A 120 -23.53 30.35 -37.96
CA ILE A 120 -22.40 31.07 -37.32
C ILE A 120 -21.21 31.19 -38.28
N ASN A 121 -20.89 30.14 -39.03
CA ASN A 121 -19.83 30.19 -40.03
C ASN A 121 -20.16 31.14 -41.17
N ALA A 122 -21.41 31.15 -41.65
CA ALA A 122 -21.83 32.08 -42.69
C ALA A 122 -21.74 33.53 -42.22
N PHE A 123 -22.15 33.83 -40.98
CA PHE A 123 -22.00 35.16 -40.38
C PHE A 123 -20.55 35.64 -40.34
N LYS A 124 -19.62 34.79 -39.85
CA LYS A 124 -18.19 35.16 -39.82
C LYS A 124 -17.64 35.43 -41.21
N ARG A 125 -17.91 34.52 -42.16
CA ARG A 125 -17.52 34.68 -43.56
C ARG A 125 -18.17 35.92 -44.19
N PHE A 126 -19.39 36.27 -43.77
CA PHE A 126 -20.10 37.46 -44.23
C PHE A 126 -19.40 38.74 -43.74
N CYS A 127 -18.97 38.78 -42.48
CA CYS A 127 -18.14 39.88 -41.96
C CYS A 127 -16.80 39.98 -42.71
N LEU A 128 -16.19 38.84 -43.08
CA LEU A 128 -14.94 38.82 -43.85
C LEU A 128 -15.11 39.30 -45.31
N LYS A 129 -16.31 39.17 -45.88
CA LYS A 129 -16.61 39.58 -47.26
C LYS A 129 -17.27 40.95 -47.36
N ALA A 130 -17.72 41.51 -46.24
CA ALA A 130 -18.32 42.83 -46.21
C ALA A 130 -17.23 43.89 -46.41
N GLU A 131 -17.42 44.78 -47.39
CA GLU A 131 -16.50 45.87 -47.71
C GLU A 131 -16.95 47.16 -46.99
N THR A 132 -17.05 47.10 -45.66
CA THR A 132 -17.52 48.20 -44.80
C THR A 132 -16.46 48.55 -43.77
N LYS A 133 -16.51 49.77 -43.20
CA LYS A 133 -15.51 50.17 -42.19
C LYS A 133 -15.61 49.30 -40.94
N LYS A 134 -16.83 48.92 -40.53
CA LYS A 134 -17.01 47.95 -39.45
C LYS A 134 -16.41 46.58 -39.75
N ALA A 135 -16.55 46.09 -40.98
CA ALA A 135 -15.95 44.83 -41.38
C ALA A 135 -14.41 44.87 -41.29
N ASP A 136 -13.79 45.97 -41.71
CA ASP A 136 -12.35 46.20 -41.60
C ASP A 136 -11.87 46.10 -40.13
N GLN A 137 -12.59 46.73 -39.19
CA GLN A 137 -12.32 46.59 -37.75
C GLN A 137 -12.43 45.14 -37.25
N ILE A 138 -13.39 44.37 -37.79
CA ILE A 138 -13.55 42.95 -37.45
C ILE A 138 -12.39 42.12 -38.01
N HIS A 139 -11.81 42.51 -39.16
CA HIS A 139 -10.64 41.84 -39.72
C HIS A 139 -9.42 42.03 -38.81
N ASP A 140 -9.16 43.27 -38.37
CA ASP A 140 -8.09 43.58 -37.41
C ASP A 140 -8.25 42.78 -36.12
N TYR A 141 -9.48 42.67 -35.61
CA TYR A 141 -9.80 41.83 -34.45
C TYR A 141 -9.43 40.36 -34.69
N TYR A 142 -9.74 39.79 -35.86
CA TYR A 142 -9.40 38.41 -36.17
C TYR A 142 -7.89 38.18 -36.28
N ILE A 143 -7.15 39.10 -36.90
CA ILE A 143 -5.68 39.03 -36.99
C ILE A 143 -5.08 39.05 -35.59
N LYS A 144 -5.50 40.01 -34.75
CA LYS A 144 -5.03 40.14 -33.37
C LYS A 144 -5.35 38.91 -32.52
N LEU A 145 -6.53 38.30 -32.72
CA LEU A 145 -6.91 37.05 -32.06
C LEU A 145 -6.00 35.90 -32.48
N GLU A 146 -5.70 35.77 -33.77
CA GLU A 146 -4.80 34.75 -34.30
C GLU A 146 -3.38 34.89 -33.77
N GLU A 147 -2.81 36.10 -33.78
CA GLU A 147 -1.49 36.39 -33.21
C GLU A 147 -1.44 36.00 -31.72
N THR A 148 -2.45 36.41 -30.95
CA THR A 148 -2.54 36.08 -29.52
C THR A 148 -2.65 34.57 -29.28
N LEU A 149 -3.42 33.85 -30.12
CA LEU A 149 -3.52 32.40 -30.05
C LEU A 149 -2.17 31.73 -30.33
N HIS A 150 -1.45 32.16 -31.37
CA HIS A 150 -0.13 31.63 -31.69
C HIS A 150 0.88 31.86 -30.56
N GLU A 151 0.88 33.05 -29.95
CA GLU A 151 1.72 33.34 -28.79
C GLU A 151 1.45 32.38 -27.63
N VAL A 152 0.17 32.20 -27.26
CA VAL A 152 -0.22 31.31 -26.15
C VAL A 152 0.17 29.87 -26.44
N ILE A 153 -0.09 29.39 -27.66
CA ILE A 153 0.28 28.02 -28.07
C ILE A 153 1.79 27.82 -27.97
N ASN A 154 2.60 28.80 -28.39
CA ASN A 154 4.05 28.72 -28.32
C ASN A 154 4.55 28.73 -26.86
N GLU A 155 4.01 29.61 -26.02
CA GLU A 155 4.33 29.68 -24.59
C GLU A 155 3.99 28.36 -23.87
N GLU A 156 2.78 27.83 -24.07
CA GLU A 156 2.34 26.56 -23.47
C GLU A 156 3.18 25.38 -23.97
N SER A 157 3.49 25.32 -25.27
CA SER A 157 4.36 24.29 -25.85
C SER A 157 5.77 24.32 -25.25
N ASN A 158 6.35 25.50 -25.05
CA ASN A 158 7.69 25.63 -24.50
C ASN A 158 7.75 25.24 -23.02
N GLU A 159 6.73 25.60 -22.24
CA GLU A 159 6.60 25.14 -20.85
C GLU A 159 6.43 23.62 -20.77
N LEU A 160 5.60 23.03 -21.63
CA LEU A 160 5.42 21.58 -21.67
C LEU A 160 6.72 20.85 -21.98
N LYS A 161 7.50 21.36 -22.97
CA LYS A 161 8.82 20.81 -23.31
C LYS A 161 9.78 20.85 -22.11
N LEU A 162 9.78 21.95 -21.36
CA LEU A 162 10.62 22.10 -20.18
C LEU A 162 10.24 21.08 -19.09
N GLN A 163 8.94 20.93 -18.80
CA GLN A 163 8.44 19.96 -17.82
C GLN A 163 8.80 18.51 -18.21
N VAL A 164 8.65 18.16 -19.49
CA VAL A 164 9.01 16.82 -20.00
C VAL A 164 10.50 16.55 -19.84
N ASN A 165 11.36 17.54 -20.11
CA ASN A 165 12.81 17.37 -19.96
C ASN A 165 13.21 17.20 -18.49
N GLN A 166 12.61 17.97 -17.58
CA GLN A 166 12.84 17.81 -16.15
C GLN A 166 12.45 16.40 -15.67
N LEU A 167 11.26 15.92 -16.04
CA LEU A 167 10.79 14.58 -15.69
C LEU A 167 11.69 13.47 -16.23
N LYS A 168 12.21 13.62 -17.45
CA LYS A 168 13.18 12.67 -18.03
C LYS A 168 14.46 12.59 -17.23
N ASN A 169 15.02 13.73 -16.83
CA ASN A 169 16.25 13.79 -16.04
C ASN A 169 16.06 13.14 -14.65
N THR A 170 14.96 13.45 -13.96
CA THR A 170 14.64 12.80 -12.67
C THR A 170 14.45 11.28 -12.82
N LEU A 171 13.84 10.84 -13.93
CA LEU A 171 13.66 9.41 -14.20
C LEU A 171 14.99 8.70 -14.47
N THR A 172 15.94 9.35 -15.16
CA THR A 172 17.28 8.78 -15.38
C THR A 172 18.06 8.66 -14.09
N GLU A 173 18.07 9.68 -13.25
CA GLU A 173 18.73 9.66 -11.93
C GLU A 173 18.14 8.57 -11.03
N ALA A 174 16.81 8.44 -10.99
CA ALA A 174 16.14 7.39 -10.21
C ALA A 174 16.51 5.98 -10.69
N LYS A 175 16.65 5.76 -12.00
CA LYS A 175 17.04 4.46 -12.56
C LYS A 175 18.49 4.09 -12.21
N GLU A 176 19.40 5.04 -12.22
CA GLU A 176 20.81 4.80 -11.83
C GLU A 176 20.94 4.49 -10.34
N ASN A 177 20.20 5.20 -9.49
CA ASN A 177 20.15 4.93 -8.05
C ASN A 177 19.57 3.54 -7.73
N LEU A 178 18.57 3.07 -8.48
CA LEU A 178 18.02 1.72 -8.30
C LEU A 178 19.04 0.64 -8.65
N LYS A 179 19.78 0.78 -9.77
CA LYS A 179 20.80 -0.19 -10.17
C LYS A 179 21.92 -0.33 -9.13
N THR A 180 22.41 0.80 -8.60
CA THR A 180 23.47 0.78 -7.58
C THR A 180 22.99 0.19 -6.25
N SER A 181 21.72 0.44 -5.87
CA SER A 181 21.12 -0.18 -4.69
C SER A 181 20.97 -1.70 -4.82
N ASP A 182 20.54 -2.19 -5.98
CA ASP A 182 20.40 -3.63 -6.23
C ASP A 182 21.74 -4.38 -6.17
N GLU A 183 22.81 -3.81 -6.74
CA GLU A 183 24.16 -4.39 -6.66
C GLU A 183 24.68 -4.45 -5.22
N ASN A 184 24.45 -3.41 -4.43
CA ASN A 184 24.85 -3.37 -3.03
C ASN A 184 24.04 -4.36 -2.16
N ASN A 185 22.75 -4.50 -2.44
CA ASN A 185 21.89 -5.47 -1.76
C ASN A 185 22.34 -6.90 -2.05
N LYS A 186 22.68 -7.23 -3.29
CA LYS A 186 23.18 -8.56 -3.66
C LYS A 186 24.46 -8.92 -2.90
N LYS A 187 25.44 -8.00 -2.85
CA LYS A 187 26.68 -8.18 -2.08
C LYS A 187 26.42 -8.36 -0.58
N THR A 188 25.45 -7.63 -0.03
CA THR A 188 25.09 -7.71 1.40
C THR A 188 24.44 -9.05 1.73
N ILE A 189 23.55 -9.55 0.88
CA ILE A 189 22.89 -10.87 1.07
C ILE A 189 23.91 -12.01 1.02
N GLU A 190 24.86 -11.97 0.10
CA GLU A 190 25.93 -12.97 0.01
C GLU A 190 26.80 -12.98 1.28
N LYS A 191 27.13 -11.80 1.82
CA LYS A 191 27.86 -11.67 3.09
C LYS A 191 27.07 -12.25 4.27
N LEU A 192 25.77 -11.92 4.38
CA LEU A 192 24.91 -12.42 5.46
C LEU A 192 24.73 -13.95 5.43
N LYS A 193 24.67 -14.57 4.24
CA LYS A 193 24.60 -16.04 4.13
C LYS A 193 25.86 -16.69 4.70
N LYS A 194 27.03 -16.16 4.35
CA LYS A 194 28.32 -16.65 4.85
C LYS A 194 28.46 -16.48 6.36
N ASP A 195 28.03 -15.33 6.89
CA ASP A 195 28.05 -15.05 8.33
C ASP A 195 27.14 -16.03 9.10
N LYS A 196 25.94 -16.33 8.56
CA LYS A 196 25.00 -17.29 9.15
C LYS A 196 25.55 -18.73 9.20
N GLU A 197 26.22 -19.17 8.14
CA GLU A 197 26.87 -20.49 8.11
C GLU A 197 28.00 -20.58 9.15
N SER A 198 28.80 -19.52 9.27
CA SER A 198 29.87 -19.44 10.29
C SER A 198 29.31 -19.44 11.71
N GLU A 199 28.22 -18.72 11.96
CA GLU A 199 27.57 -18.68 13.27
C GLU A 199 26.98 -20.05 13.66
N LYS A 200 26.27 -20.72 12.73
CA LYS A 200 25.75 -22.08 12.96
C LYS A 200 26.88 -23.04 13.32
N GLN A 201 27.99 -23.00 12.58
CA GLN A 201 29.18 -23.80 12.89
C GLN A 201 29.74 -23.51 14.28
N ASN A 202 29.85 -22.23 14.67
CA ASN A 202 30.35 -21.85 16.00
C ASN A 202 29.44 -22.36 17.12
N ILE A 203 28.12 -22.36 16.92
CA ILE A 203 27.16 -22.95 17.86
C ILE A 203 27.39 -24.46 17.98
N LEU A 204 27.50 -25.17 16.86
CA LEU A 204 27.73 -26.62 16.86
C LEU A 204 29.05 -27.00 17.52
N LEU A 205 30.12 -26.23 17.30
CA LEU A 205 31.41 -26.45 17.97
C LEU A 205 31.32 -26.17 19.48
N ARG A 206 30.55 -25.17 19.89
CA ARG A 206 30.33 -24.87 21.32
C ARG A 206 29.53 -25.96 22.03
N GLU A 207 28.49 -26.49 21.40
CA GLU A 207 27.61 -27.51 21.99
C GLU A 207 28.22 -28.92 21.92
N PHE A 208 28.82 -29.28 20.79
CA PHE A 208 29.26 -30.64 20.49
C PHE A 208 30.78 -30.82 20.42
N GLY A 209 31.56 -29.75 20.62
CA GLY A 209 33.01 -29.77 20.49
C GLY A 209 33.71 -30.79 21.39
N ILE A 210 33.27 -30.86 22.66
CA ILE A 210 33.78 -31.81 23.67
C ILE A 210 32.65 -32.76 24.15
N ALA A 211 31.54 -32.83 23.41
CA ALA A 211 30.46 -33.75 23.74
C ALA A 211 30.90 -35.22 23.57
N GLY A 212 30.13 -36.17 24.09
CA GLY A 212 30.49 -37.59 24.04
C GLY A 212 30.44 -38.21 22.64
N ALA A 213 29.93 -39.44 22.54
CA ALA A 213 29.80 -40.13 21.26
C ALA A 213 28.74 -39.47 20.36
N LEU A 214 29.11 -39.17 19.11
CA LEU A 214 28.28 -38.49 18.12
C LEU A 214 28.63 -38.90 16.68
N VAL A 215 27.72 -38.60 15.76
CA VAL A 215 27.95 -38.58 14.31
C VAL A 215 27.79 -37.14 13.81
N TYR A 216 28.66 -36.70 12.92
CA TYR A 216 28.63 -35.36 12.35
C TYR A 216 28.49 -35.40 10.82
N ILE A 217 27.93 -34.32 10.28
CA ILE A 217 27.86 -34.07 8.85
C ILE A 217 28.74 -32.85 8.55
N LEU A 218 29.77 -33.06 7.74
CA LEU A 218 30.68 -32.01 7.31
C LEU A 218 30.54 -31.79 5.80
N LYS A 219 30.34 -30.56 5.37
CA LYS A 219 30.40 -30.20 3.95
C LYS A 219 31.86 -29.99 3.54
N VAL A 220 32.27 -30.68 2.49
CA VAL A 220 33.68 -30.70 2.03
C VAL A 220 33.91 -30.03 0.68
N LYS A 221 32.85 -29.82 -0.12
CA LYS A 221 32.93 -29.14 -1.42
C LYS A 221 31.56 -28.69 -1.92
N SER A 222 31.51 -27.54 -2.58
CA SER A 222 30.34 -27.00 -3.29
C SER A 222 30.57 -26.89 -4.79
N TYR A 223 29.51 -27.05 -5.58
CA TYR A 223 29.52 -26.83 -7.02
C TYR A 223 28.61 -25.64 -7.39
N GLU A 224 28.92 -24.96 -8.50
CA GLU A 224 28.14 -23.82 -9.02
C GLU A 224 26.70 -24.20 -9.40
N THR A 225 26.46 -25.48 -9.67
CA THR A 225 25.14 -26.06 -9.97
C THR A 225 24.23 -26.18 -8.74
N GLY A 226 24.75 -25.94 -7.53
CA GLY A 226 24.03 -26.09 -6.26
C GLY A 226 24.19 -27.46 -5.60
N GLU A 227 24.88 -28.41 -6.24
CA GLU A 227 25.25 -29.70 -5.66
C GLU A 227 26.44 -29.52 -4.70
N TYR A 228 26.56 -30.40 -3.70
CA TYR A 228 27.69 -30.37 -2.75
C TYR A 228 28.01 -31.74 -2.18
N ILE A 229 29.27 -31.94 -1.79
CA ILE A 229 29.76 -33.17 -1.17
C ILE A 229 29.77 -33.01 0.34
N ILE A 230 29.27 -34.02 1.04
CA ILE A 230 29.34 -34.13 2.49
C ILE A 230 30.17 -35.34 2.91
N LYS A 231 30.73 -35.28 4.10
CA LYS A 231 31.37 -36.36 4.83
C LYS A 231 30.50 -36.72 6.05
N LEU A 232 30.19 -38.00 6.19
CA LEU A 232 29.49 -38.57 7.35
C LEU A 232 30.49 -39.31 8.22
N GLY A 233 30.93 -38.69 9.32
CA GLY A 233 31.94 -39.27 10.19
C GLY A 233 31.50 -39.32 11.66
N GLU A 234 32.26 -40.06 12.46
CA GLU A 234 31.99 -40.28 13.87
C GLU A 234 33.04 -39.66 14.82
N SER A 235 32.62 -39.41 16.05
CA SER A 235 33.55 -39.11 17.14
C SER A 235 33.06 -39.70 18.45
N ARG A 236 34.00 -40.08 19.31
CA ARG A 236 33.73 -40.58 20.67
C ARG A 236 33.95 -39.53 21.76
N ARG A 237 34.63 -38.42 21.42
CA ARG A 237 35.10 -37.37 22.36
C ARG A 237 34.73 -35.96 21.88
N GLY A 238 33.75 -35.87 20.98
CA GLY A 238 33.28 -34.60 20.45
C GLY A 238 33.91 -34.22 19.11
N VAL A 239 33.30 -33.27 18.42
CA VAL A 239 33.62 -32.99 17.01
C VAL A 239 34.83 -32.06 16.84
N GLN A 240 35.31 -31.38 17.89
CA GLN A 240 36.30 -30.30 17.78
C GLN A 240 37.61 -30.74 17.11
N ASN A 241 38.19 -31.86 17.57
CA ASN A 241 39.46 -32.35 17.04
C ASN A 241 39.33 -32.84 15.59
N ARG A 242 38.22 -33.54 15.29
CA ARG A 242 37.89 -33.99 13.93
C ARG A 242 37.70 -32.80 12.98
N PHE A 243 37.00 -31.76 13.42
CA PHE A 243 36.79 -30.56 12.62
C PHE A 243 38.11 -29.84 12.30
N ASN A 244 39.01 -29.71 13.29
CA ASN A 244 40.33 -29.11 13.08
C ASN A 244 41.19 -29.89 12.07
N GLU A 245 41.14 -31.23 12.12
CA GLU A 245 41.79 -32.12 11.16
C GLU A 245 41.23 -31.90 9.75
N HIS A 246 39.90 -31.99 9.60
CA HIS A 246 39.22 -31.85 8.30
C HIS A 246 39.41 -30.46 7.68
N LYS A 247 39.51 -29.40 8.49
CA LYS A 247 39.79 -28.04 8.01
C LYS A 247 41.12 -27.93 7.29
N THR A 248 42.09 -28.77 7.62
CA THR A 248 43.38 -28.83 6.91
C THR A 248 43.37 -29.81 5.73
N HIS A 249 42.42 -30.74 5.72
CA HIS A 249 42.37 -31.84 4.76
C HIS A 249 41.50 -31.55 3.53
N TYR A 250 40.46 -30.70 3.66
CA TYR A 250 39.56 -30.35 2.57
C TYR A 250 39.63 -28.86 2.19
N GLU A 251 39.33 -28.57 0.92
CA GLU A 251 39.26 -27.22 0.36
C GLU A 251 38.16 -26.36 1.01
N GLU A 252 37.00 -26.98 1.29
CA GLU A 252 35.91 -26.41 2.08
C GLU A 252 35.69 -27.31 3.29
N ALA A 253 35.47 -26.73 4.49
CA ALA A 253 35.14 -27.51 5.67
C ALA A 253 34.11 -26.74 6.51
N VAL A 254 32.83 -27.05 6.29
CA VAL A 254 31.72 -26.42 7.00
C VAL A 254 30.95 -27.49 7.78
N LEU A 255 30.90 -27.34 9.10
CA LEU A 255 30.16 -28.27 9.95
C LEU A 255 28.65 -27.99 9.82
N LEU A 256 27.90 -28.95 9.28
CA LEU A 256 26.48 -28.76 9.00
C LEU A 256 25.61 -29.12 10.19
N ASP A 257 25.73 -30.32 10.74
CA ASP A 257 24.93 -30.81 11.88
C ASP A 257 25.69 -31.90 12.66
N CYS A 258 25.39 -32.03 13.96
CA CYS A 258 25.95 -33.04 14.87
C CYS A 258 24.82 -33.78 15.59
N PHE A 259 24.94 -35.09 15.74
CA PHE A 259 23.92 -35.94 16.35
C PHE A 259 24.53 -36.83 17.44
N MET A 260 24.06 -36.65 18.67
CA MET A 260 24.51 -37.46 19.81
C MET A 260 23.99 -38.89 19.72
N VAL A 261 24.91 -39.85 19.77
CA VAL A 261 24.55 -41.27 19.70
C VAL A 261 25.55 -42.12 20.49
N LYS A 262 25.05 -42.98 21.39
CA LYS A 262 25.91 -43.81 22.26
C LYS A 262 26.77 -44.78 21.44
N ARG A 263 26.14 -45.50 20.50
CA ARG A 263 26.80 -46.44 19.58
C ARG A 263 27.20 -45.77 18.26
N SER A 264 28.00 -44.69 18.33
CA SER A 264 28.31 -43.84 17.17
C SER A 264 28.94 -44.57 15.99
N LYS A 265 29.85 -45.52 16.23
CA LYS A 265 30.51 -46.32 15.18
C LYS A 265 29.53 -47.26 14.44
N ASP A 266 28.62 -47.88 15.18
CA ASP A 266 27.61 -48.76 14.59
C ASP A 266 26.60 -47.94 13.78
N PHE A 267 26.26 -46.75 14.29
CA PHE A 267 25.35 -45.83 13.61
C PHE A 267 25.95 -45.24 12.33
N GLU A 268 27.22 -44.86 12.35
CA GLU A 268 27.97 -44.46 11.15
C GLU A 268 27.98 -45.58 10.10
N SER A 269 28.32 -46.81 10.51
CA SER A 269 28.32 -47.97 9.63
C SER A 269 26.94 -48.25 9.04
N PHE A 270 25.86 -48.03 9.80
CA PHE A 270 24.49 -48.10 9.30
C PHE A 270 24.22 -47.03 8.24
N LEU A 271 24.61 -45.77 8.47
CA LEU A 271 24.40 -44.68 7.52
C LEU A 271 25.15 -44.90 6.21
N HIS A 272 26.41 -45.35 6.25
CA HIS A 272 27.18 -45.64 5.04
C HIS A 272 26.57 -46.77 4.20
N ASN A 273 25.87 -47.72 4.84
CA ASN A 273 25.29 -48.89 4.18
C ASN A 273 23.79 -48.75 3.86
N HIS A 274 23.13 -47.66 4.28
CA HIS A 274 21.72 -47.42 3.99
C HIS A 274 21.48 -47.32 2.48
N SER A 275 20.42 -47.95 1.97
CA SER A 275 20.11 -48.02 0.53
C SER A 275 20.17 -46.65 -0.14
N ASP A 276 19.53 -45.67 0.46
CA ASP A 276 19.39 -44.33 -0.14
C ASP A 276 20.68 -43.49 -0.06
N ILE A 277 21.58 -43.83 0.85
CA ILE A 277 22.83 -43.06 1.09
C ILE A 277 23.98 -43.69 0.29
N ARG A 278 24.11 -45.02 0.36
CA ARG A 278 25.23 -45.78 -0.23
C ARG A 278 25.41 -45.53 -1.73
N PHE A 279 24.33 -45.44 -2.50
CA PHE A 279 24.41 -45.22 -3.96
C PHE A 279 24.90 -43.82 -4.35
N ASN A 280 25.02 -42.90 -3.39
CA ASN A 280 25.50 -41.53 -3.62
C ASN A 280 26.96 -41.32 -3.16
N GLN A 281 27.69 -42.41 -2.89
CA GLN A 281 29.09 -42.37 -2.47
C GLN A 281 30.00 -41.77 -3.55
N VAL A 282 30.91 -40.89 -3.16
CA VAL A 282 31.84 -40.20 -4.06
C VAL A 282 33.26 -40.73 -3.86
N LYS A 283 33.85 -41.29 -4.93
CA LYS A 283 35.27 -41.69 -4.97
C LYS A 283 36.11 -40.85 -5.94
N SER A 284 35.49 -39.90 -6.62
CA SER A 284 36.11 -39.08 -7.65
C SER A 284 36.72 -37.77 -7.11
N LEU A 285 36.78 -37.60 -5.79
CA LEU A 285 37.38 -36.41 -5.19
C LEU A 285 38.91 -36.58 -5.17
N PRO A 286 39.70 -35.71 -5.83
CA PRO A 286 41.15 -35.83 -5.87
C PRO A 286 41.77 -35.88 -4.47
N ASN A 287 42.73 -36.77 -4.25
CA ASN A 287 43.38 -37.06 -2.96
C ASN A 287 42.51 -37.76 -1.89
N HIS A 288 41.24 -38.04 -2.16
CA HIS A 288 40.30 -38.71 -1.22
C HIS A 288 39.63 -39.95 -1.84
N GLU A 289 40.28 -40.58 -2.82
CA GLU A 289 39.70 -41.68 -3.62
C GLU A 289 39.42 -42.96 -2.79
N GLN A 290 40.08 -43.10 -1.63
CA GLN A 290 39.93 -44.23 -0.72
C GLN A 290 38.92 -43.99 0.40
N GLU A 291 38.36 -42.78 0.52
CA GLU A 291 37.41 -42.46 1.57
C GLU A 291 36.01 -42.97 1.23
N ASN A 292 35.47 -43.86 2.07
CA ASN A 292 34.15 -44.45 1.86
C ASN A 292 33.01 -43.63 2.50
N GLU A 293 33.34 -42.52 3.15
CA GLU A 293 32.44 -41.72 3.97
C GLU A 293 31.97 -40.41 3.30
N LEU A 294 32.30 -40.23 2.01
CA LEU A 294 31.94 -39.06 1.20
C LEU A 294 30.69 -39.33 0.34
N PHE A 295 29.73 -38.42 0.34
CA PHE A 295 28.44 -38.56 -0.35
C PHE A 295 28.02 -37.26 -1.07
N LEU A 296 27.40 -37.38 -2.25
CA LEU A 296 26.91 -36.26 -3.05
C LEU A 296 25.45 -35.91 -2.66
N ILE A 297 25.19 -34.62 -2.40
CA ILE A 297 23.86 -34.07 -2.11
C ILE A 297 23.43 -33.12 -3.24
N GLY A 298 22.17 -33.24 -3.67
CA GLY A 298 21.56 -32.37 -4.69
C GLY A 298 21.12 -33.08 -5.97
N LYS A 299 21.50 -34.35 -6.14
CA LYS A 299 21.11 -35.19 -7.28
C LYS A 299 20.05 -36.24 -6.91
N ASN A 300 20.47 -37.44 -6.48
CA ASN A 300 19.55 -38.51 -6.08
C ASN A 300 19.29 -38.51 -4.56
N LEU A 301 20.19 -37.93 -3.76
CA LEU A 301 20.02 -37.76 -2.32
C LEU A 301 19.84 -36.27 -1.98
N SER A 302 18.75 -35.98 -1.26
CA SER A 302 18.51 -34.64 -0.70
C SER A 302 18.95 -34.58 0.76
N TYR A 303 19.39 -33.40 1.21
CA TYR A 303 19.77 -33.20 2.61
C TYR A 303 18.61 -33.50 3.58
N ARG A 304 17.38 -33.18 3.16
CA ARG A 304 16.17 -33.47 3.95
C ARG A 304 15.94 -34.97 4.12
N THR A 305 16.13 -35.76 3.07
CA THR A 305 16.03 -37.22 3.13
C THR A 305 17.07 -37.79 4.08
N LEU A 306 18.31 -37.31 4.01
CA LEU A 306 19.38 -37.70 4.91
C LEU A 306 19.05 -37.40 6.38
N LEU A 307 18.62 -36.18 6.70
CA LEU A 307 18.20 -35.82 8.05
C LEU A 307 17.04 -36.69 8.56
N HIS A 308 16.10 -37.02 7.69
CA HIS A 308 14.98 -37.90 8.04
C HIS A 308 15.45 -39.32 8.39
N ILE A 309 16.37 -39.90 7.61
CA ILE A 309 16.96 -41.22 7.88
C ILE A 309 17.68 -41.21 9.24
N ILE A 310 18.48 -40.17 9.51
CA ILE A 310 19.22 -40.04 10.77
C ILE A 310 18.26 -39.97 11.95
N ASN A 311 17.31 -39.02 11.93
CA ASN A 311 16.38 -38.81 13.05
C ASN A 311 15.46 -40.01 13.31
N THR A 312 15.07 -40.75 12.28
CA THR A 312 14.19 -41.93 12.44
C THR A 312 14.92 -43.11 13.06
N ASN A 313 16.22 -43.26 12.81
CA ASN A 313 16.97 -44.44 13.23
C ASN A 313 17.83 -44.22 14.47
N ILE A 314 18.20 -42.97 14.80
CA ILE A 314 19.16 -42.67 15.88
C ILE A 314 18.77 -43.25 17.24
N ASN A 315 17.48 -43.29 17.59
CA ASN A 315 17.01 -43.81 18.88
C ASN A 315 17.34 -45.30 19.08
N ARG A 316 17.31 -46.10 18.01
CA ARG A 316 17.66 -47.55 18.05
C ARG A 316 19.11 -47.81 18.45
N PHE A 317 19.98 -46.80 18.30
CA PHE A 317 21.40 -46.86 18.64
C PHE A 317 21.72 -46.18 19.98
N ASN A 318 20.70 -45.63 20.65
CA ASN A 318 20.77 -45.01 21.98
C ASN A 318 20.14 -45.87 23.09
N GLU A 319 19.17 -46.70 22.72
CA GLU A 319 18.57 -47.70 23.60
C GLU A 319 19.57 -48.85 23.82
N ILE A 320 19.74 -49.21 25.09
CA ILE A 320 20.60 -50.32 25.48
C ILE A 320 19.71 -51.56 25.52
N ASP A 321 20.09 -52.61 24.81
CA ASP A 321 19.45 -53.91 24.95
C ASP A 321 19.65 -54.38 26.41
N TYR A 322 18.56 -54.47 27.17
CA TYR A 322 18.59 -54.80 28.60
C TYR A 322 19.20 -56.19 28.88
N ASN A 323 19.34 -57.04 27.86
CA ASN A 323 19.96 -58.34 27.99
C ASN A 323 21.49 -58.26 28.18
N ASP A 324 22.18 -57.34 27.51
CA ASP A 324 23.64 -57.19 27.64
C ASP A 324 24.02 -56.55 28.98
N ILE A 325 23.24 -55.56 29.45
CA ILE A 325 23.41 -54.95 30.79
C ILE A 325 23.27 -55.99 31.90
N ARG A 326 22.34 -56.94 31.76
CA ARG A 326 22.10 -57.95 32.80
C ARG A 326 23.31 -58.85 33.01
N ILE A 327 23.98 -59.23 31.93
CA ILE A 327 25.19 -60.08 31.93
C ILE A 327 26.38 -59.32 32.53
N ASP A 328 26.54 -58.04 32.19
CA ASP A 328 27.58 -57.19 32.77
C ASP A 328 27.32 -56.91 34.27
N ILE A 329 26.06 -56.71 34.68
CA ILE A 329 25.68 -56.53 36.08
C ILE A 329 25.94 -57.79 36.90
N GLU A 330 25.67 -58.98 36.39
CA GLU A 330 25.99 -60.24 37.07
C GLU A 330 27.50 -60.44 37.22
N SER A 331 28.27 -60.09 36.19
CA SER A 331 29.73 -60.13 36.20
C SER A 331 30.34 -59.15 37.20
N ILE A 332 29.84 -57.91 37.23
CA ILE A 332 30.31 -56.84 38.14
C ILE A 332 29.87 -57.12 39.59
N LYS A 333 28.67 -57.67 39.81
CA LYS A 333 28.21 -58.09 41.15
C LYS A 333 29.09 -59.19 41.74
N SER A 334 29.59 -60.13 40.92
CA SER A 334 30.55 -61.14 41.35
C SER A 334 31.91 -60.54 41.74
N LEU A 335 32.32 -59.44 41.10
CA LEU A 335 33.59 -58.75 41.35
C LEU A 335 33.54 -57.80 42.56
N LEU A 336 32.38 -57.19 42.84
CA LEU A 336 32.19 -56.21 43.90
C LEU A 336 31.96 -56.79 45.29
N THR A 337 31.76 -58.11 45.42
CA THR A 337 31.61 -58.79 46.72
C THR A 337 32.89 -58.81 47.57
N ASN A 338 34.04 -58.35 47.05
CA ASN A 338 35.33 -58.59 47.70
C ASN A 338 36.05 -57.40 48.36
N GLN A 339 35.63 -56.14 48.29
CA GLN A 339 36.34 -55.06 49.00
C GLN A 339 35.43 -53.89 49.44
N ASN A 340 35.14 -53.79 50.76
CA ASN A 340 34.83 -52.53 51.45
C ASN A 340 36.17 -51.77 51.67
N GLN A 341 36.32 -50.43 51.74
CA GLN A 341 35.72 -49.42 52.62
C GLN A 341 36.00 -47.97 52.11
N GLN A 342 35.16 -47.02 52.54
CA GLN A 342 35.09 -45.52 52.39
C GLN A 342 36.37 -44.70 52.78
N PRO A 343 36.45 -43.32 52.80
CA PRO A 343 35.57 -42.19 52.37
C PRO A 343 36.25 -40.96 51.67
N LEU A 344 35.39 -40.01 51.27
CA LEU A 344 35.47 -38.58 50.88
C LEU A 344 36.68 -37.69 51.28
N LEU A 345 37.18 -36.85 50.35
CA LEU A 345 37.84 -35.55 50.60
C LEU A 345 37.63 -34.59 49.40
N GLU A 346 37.30 -33.33 49.69
CA GLU A 346 36.92 -32.23 48.79
C GLU A 346 38.09 -31.69 47.95
N ASP A 347 37.84 -31.44 46.65
CA ASP A 347 38.90 -31.00 45.72
C ASP A 347 38.74 -29.56 45.23
N LYS A 348 39.82 -28.80 45.46
CA LYS A 348 40.20 -27.45 45.02
C LYS A 348 39.83 -27.07 43.57
N ALA A 349 39.56 -28.07 42.73
CA ALA A 349 39.23 -27.94 41.31
C ALA A 349 37.89 -27.24 41.09
N THR A 350 36.87 -27.51 41.91
CA THR A 350 35.53 -26.93 41.76
C THR A 350 35.54 -25.42 42.02
N ILE A 351 36.36 -24.97 42.97
CA ILE A 351 36.51 -23.55 43.32
C ILE A 351 37.23 -22.77 42.20
N ASN A 352 38.27 -23.35 41.60
CA ASN A 352 38.99 -22.72 40.48
C ASN A 352 38.12 -22.61 39.22
N GLN A 353 37.27 -23.61 38.97
CA GLN A 353 36.33 -23.58 37.84
C GLN A 353 35.24 -22.51 38.02
N LEU A 354 34.82 -22.26 39.27
CA LEU A 354 33.84 -21.22 39.61
C LEU A 354 34.43 -19.81 39.46
N LEU A 355 35.71 -19.63 39.81
CA LEU A 355 36.43 -18.36 39.65
C LEU A 355 36.60 -17.96 38.17
N GLU A 356 36.86 -18.94 37.31
CA GLU A 356 37.08 -18.69 35.87
C GLU A 356 35.76 -18.36 35.16
N ASN A 357 34.66 -19.01 35.55
CA ASN A 357 33.32 -18.66 35.08
C ASN A 357 32.93 -17.22 35.45
N GLN A 358 33.34 -16.76 36.64
CA GLN A 358 33.07 -15.39 37.09
C GLN A 358 33.83 -14.34 36.26
N LYS A 359 35.09 -14.61 35.87
CA LYS A 359 35.85 -13.74 34.95
C LYS A 359 35.20 -13.61 33.58
N ILE A 360 34.73 -14.72 33.02
CA ILE A 360 34.05 -14.74 31.70
C ILE A 360 32.75 -13.92 31.75
N LEU A 361 32.01 -14.01 32.86
CA LEU A 361 30.80 -13.21 33.06
C LEU A 361 31.09 -11.71 33.11
N ILE A 362 32.13 -11.28 33.83
CA ILE A 362 32.53 -9.86 33.92
C ILE A 362 32.94 -9.31 32.54
N GLN A 363 33.67 -10.10 31.73
CA GLN A 363 34.03 -9.67 30.37
C GLN A 363 32.81 -9.48 29.45
N LYS A 364 31.79 -10.34 29.57
CA LYS A 364 30.53 -10.20 28.81
C LYS A 364 29.75 -8.97 29.23
N ILE A 365 29.72 -8.64 30.52
CA ILE A 365 29.07 -7.43 31.02
C ILE A 365 29.73 -6.17 30.43
N ASN A 366 31.07 -6.10 30.44
CA ASN A 366 31.79 -4.96 29.86
C ASN A 366 31.57 -4.80 28.34
N GLN A 367 31.44 -5.91 27.60
CA GLN A 367 31.12 -5.88 26.16
C GLN A 367 29.69 -5.38 25.89
N LEU A 368 28.73 -5.79 26.72
CA LEU A 368 27.34 -5.31 26.64
C LEU A 368 27.25 -3.81 26.92
N GLU A 369 27.97 -3.32 27.94
CA GLU A 369 28.01 -1.89 28.26
C GLU A 369 28.59 -1.06 27.10
N LYS A 370 29.65 -1.55 26.45
CA LYS A 370 30.23 -0.90 25.26
C LYS A 370 29.25 -0.87 24.09
N SER A 371 28.56 -1.98 23.83
CA SER A 371 27.54 -2.05 22.76
C SER A 371 26.38 -1.10 23.02
N ASN A 372 25.91 -1.00 24.27
CA ASN A 372 24.86 -0.06 24.65
C ASN A 372 25.28 1.39 24.45
N LYS A 373 26.55 1.73 24.72
CA LYS A 373 27.10 3.06 24.48
C LYS A 373 27.15 3.42 22.99
N GLU A 374 27.55 2.47 22.14
CA GLU A 374 27.58 2.65 20.67
C GLU A 374 26.17 2.79 20.06
N ILE A 375 25.17 2.08 20.60
CA ILE A 375 23.76 2.22 20.20
C ILE A 375 23.24 3.62 20.55
N LEU A 376 23.60 4.13 21.73
CA LEU A 376 23.23 5.47 22.20
C LEU A 376 23.82 6.56 21.29
N GLU A 377 25.07 6.41 20.86
CA GLU A 377 25.73 7.34 19.93
C GLU A 377 25.07 7.33 18.53
N LYS A 378 24.65 6.16 18.03
CA LYS A 378 23.92 6.04 16.75
C LYS A 378 22.50 6.58 16.78
N LEU A 379 21.82 6.48 17.92
CA LEU A 379 20.50 7.07 18.12
C LEU A 379 20.57 8.60 18.13
N ASN A 380 21.61 9.17 18.74
CA ASN A 380 21.83 10.61 18.75
C ASN A 380 22.21 11.18 17.37
N SER A 381 22.90 10.41 16.52
CA SER A 381 23.23 10.85 15.15
C SER A 381 22.06 10.81 14.15
N SER A 382 20.95 10.16 14.52
CA SER A 382 19.74 10.04 13.69
C SER A 382 18.72 11.17 13.90
N GLN A 383 19.04 12.17 14.74
CA GLN A 383 18.15 13.30 15.00
C GLN A 383 18.06 14.24 13.79
N THR A 384 16.84 14.65 13.45
CA THR A 384 16.55 15.68 12.45
C THR A 384 17.34 16.95 12.76
N ARG A 385 18.13 17.48 11.81
CA ARG A 385 18.83 18.77 11.95
C ARG A 385 17.83 19.85 12.38
N THR A 386 17.98 20.36 13.60
CA THR A 386 17.14 21.43 14.17
C THR A 386 17.71 22.83 13.90
N THR A 387 18.98 22.89 13.47
CA THR A 387 19.71 24.12 13.18
C THR A 387 20.28 24.11 11.77
N THR A 388 20.42 25.30 11.19
CA THR A 388 21.23 25.57 10.00
C THR A 388 22.72 25.35 10.31
N ASN A 389 23.56 25.28 9.29
CA ASN A 389 25.02 25.19 9.46
C ASN A 389 25.64 26.42 10.17
N PHE A 390 24.84 27.45 10.48
CA PHE A 390 25.21 28.63 11.25
C PHE A 390 24.69 28.60 12.70
N GLY A 391 24.14 27.47 13.16
CA GLY A 391 23.59 27.32 14.52
C GLY A 391 22.24 28.01 14.74
N LEU A 392 21.68 28.67 13.72
CA LEU A 392 20.35 29.28 13.78
C LEU A 392 19.26 28.21 13.60
N PRO A 393 18.17 28.23 14.38
CA PRO A 393 17.05 27.31 14.21
C PRO A 393 16.41 27.45 12.82
N LEU A 394 16.07 26.32 12.19
CA LEU A 394 15.43 26.33 10.86
C LEU A 394 14.04 26.97 10.94
N SER A 395 13.78 27.99 10.13
CA SER A 395 12.50 28.72 10.06
C SER A 395 11.32 27.87 9.60
N THR A 396 11.57 26.68 9.05
CA THR A 396 10.56 25.71 8.61
C THR A 396 10.09 24.77 9.71
N LEU A 397 10.66 24.84 10.91
CA LEU A 397 10.31 23.98 12.03
C LEU A 397 9.07 24.49 12.77
N GLY A 398 7.99 23.74 12.72
CA GLY A 398 6.78 23.98 13.52
C GLY A 398 6.99 23.76 15.04
N PRO A 399 5.93 23.92 15.85
CA PRO A 399 5.97 23.74 17.30
C PRO A 399 6.38 22.32 17.71
N ARG A 400 6.93 22.20 18.92
CA ARG A 400 7.28 20.91 19.55
C ARG A 400 6.02 20.20 20.04
N LEU A 401 6.07 18.88 20.18
CA LEU A 401 4.94 18.07 20.62
C LEU A 401 5.25 17.40 21.96
N GLN A 402 4.44 17.67 22.98
CA GLN A 402 4.48 16.98 24.27
C GLN A 402 3.57 15.75 24.27
N LYS A 403 4.08 14.64 24.81
CA LYS A 403 3.34 13.42 25.14
C LYS A 403 3.16 13.36 26.65
N ILE A 404 1.91 13.29 27.09
CA ILE A 404 1.53 13.50 28.49
C ILE A 404 0.68 12.30 28.94
N ASN A 405 0.89 11.88 30.20
CA ASN A 405 0.07 10.85 30.80
C ASN A 405 -1.35 11.38 31.03
N PRO A 406 -2.41 10.70 30.53
CA PRO A 406 -3.77 11.20 30.64
C PRO A 406 -4.32 11.20 32.08
N GLU A 407 -3.80 10.34 32.96
CA GLU A 407 -4.27 10.18 34.35
C GLU A 407 -3.49 11.09 35.30
N THR A 408 -2.16 11.12 35.19
CA THR A 408 -1.31 11.90 36.10
C THR A 408 -1.01 13.31 35.61
N LEU A 409 -1.33 13.61 34.34
CA LEU A 409 -0.98 14.85 33.64
C LEU A 409 0.53 15.18 33.68
N GLN A 410 1.37 14.16 33.87
CA GLN A 410 2.82 14.30 33.87
C GLN A 410 3.39 14.19 32.46
N LEU A 411 4.41 14.99 32.18
CA LEU A 411 5.14 14.95 30.93
C LEU A 411 5.89 13.62 30.82
N ILE A 412 5.65 12.88 29.74
CA ILE A 412 6.34 11.62 29.46
C ILE A 412 7.52 11.87 28.51
N LYS A 413 7.28 12.60 27.43
CA LYS A 413 8.28 12.84 26.38
C LYS A 413 7.98 14.10 25.58
N VAL A 414 9.03 14.76 25.11
CA VAL A 414 8.96 15.86 24.14
C VAL A 414 9.52 15.37 22.81
N TYR A 415 8.81 15.68 21.73
CA TYR A 415 9.26 15.48 20.36
C TYR A 415 9.59 16.84 19.73
N GLU A 416 10.66 16.89 18.95
CA GLU A 416 11.05 18.07 18.18
C GLU A 416 10.02 18.41 17.09
N THR A 417 9.35 17.41 16.52
CA THR A 417 8.23 17.62 15.59
C THR A 417 7.17 16.53 15.73
N VAL A 418 5.94 16.82 15.28
CA VAL A 418 4.90 15.78 15.13
C VAL A 418 5.36 14.65 14.18
N THR A 419 6.21 14.96 13.20
CA THR A 419 6.76 13.96 12.27
C THR A 419 7.66 12.97 12.97
N GLU A 420 8.47 13.42 13.93
CA GLU A 420 9.31 12.53 14.74
C GLU A 420 8.46 11.51 15.50
N CYS A 421 7.35 11.94 16.11
CA CYS A 421 6.39 11.06 16.77
C CYS A 421 5.77 10.04 15.79
N MET A 422 5.46 10.47 14.56
CA MET A 422 4.93 9.58 13.51
C MET A 422 5.96 8.58 13.00
N ASN A 423 7.24 8.94 12.98
CA ASN A 423 8.32 8.03 12.60
C ASN A 423 8.55 6.97 13.69
N GLU A 424 8.43 7.32 14.96
CA GLU A 424 8.48 6.37 16.08
C GLU A 424 7.28 5.40 16.04
N ASN A 425 6.08 5.90 15.70
CA ASN A 425 4.88 5.07 15.58
C ASN A 425 4.07 5.37 14.30
N PRO A 426 4.19 4.53 13.25
CA PRO A 426 3.50 4.73 11.96
C PRO A 426 1.96 4.72 12.02
N HIS A 427 1.36 4.20 13.10
CA HIS A 427 -0.09 4.19 13.30
C HIS A 427 -0.64 5.57 13.70
N ILE A 428 0.22 6.45 14.22
CA ILE A 428 -0.12 7.81 14.58
C ILE A 428 -0.26 8.66 13.30
N LYS A 429 -1.36 9.42 13.21
CA LYS A 429 -1.66 10.29 12.06
C LYS A 429 -1.74 11.74 12.53
N ARG A 430 -1.07 12.65 11.83
CA ARG A 430 -1.02 14.08 12.15
C ARG A 430 -2.43 14.72 12.30
N PRO A 431 -3.42 14.49 11.41
CA PRO A 431 -4.75 15.06 11.59
C PRO A 431 -5.43 14.62 12.89
N SER A 432 -5.26 13.35 13.27
CA SER A 432 -5.85 12.79 14.48
C SER A 432 -5.19 13.31 15.76
N ILE A 433 -3.86 13.51 15.75
CA ILE A 433 -3.16 14.17 16.87
C ILE A 433 -3.67 15.61 17.01
N ASN A 434 -3.71 16.38 15.92
CA ASN A 434 -4.15 17.78 15.96
C ASN A 434 -5.57 17.89 16.50
N LYS A 435 -6.48 17.03 16.04
CA LYS A 435 -7.83 16.93 16.56
C LYS A 435 -7.86 16.59 18.06
N ALA A 436 -7.03 15.66 18.52
CA ALA A 436 -6.97 15.30 19.93
C ALA A 436 -6.43 16.42 20.82
N ILE A 437 -5.51 17.23 20.30
CA ILE A 437 -5.01 18.44 20.96
C ILE A 437 -6.15 19.48 21.05
N GLU A 438 -6.80 19.79 19.94
CA GLU A 438 -7.89 20.78 19.85
C GLU A 438 -9.08 20.40 20.76
N GLU A 439 -9.49 19.13 20.74
CA GLU A 439 -10.66 18.65 21.49
C GLU A 439 -10.33 18.24 22.94
N ASN A 440 -9.07 18.35 23.36
CA ASN A 440 -8.62 17.91 24.67
C ASN A 440 -8.89 16.42 24.99
N THR A 441 -8.81 15.55 23.98
CA THR A 441 -9.11 14.12 24.12
C THR A 441 -7.85 13.25 24.22
N ILE A 442 -8.03 11.98 24.60
CA ILE A 442 -6.97 10.97 24.63
C ILE A 442 -6.85 10.36 23.24
N TYR A 443 -5.63 10.28 22.70
CA TYR A 443 -5.33 9.59 21.46
C TYR A 443 -4.17 8.63 21.66
N HIS A 444 -4.37 7.36 21.26
CA HIS A 444 -3.40 6.28 21.48
C HIS A 444 -2.97 6.13 22.95
N GLY A 445 -3.89 6.38 23.89
CA GLY A 445 -3.63 6.25 25.33
C GLY A 445 -2.88 7.42 25.96
N PHE A 446 -2.63 8.52 25.23
CA PHE A 446 -1.91 9.69 25.74
C PHE A 446 -2.64 11.00 25.49
N ARG A 447 -2.33 12.01 26.30
CA ARG A 447 -2.66 13.42 26.03
C ARG A 447 -1.52 14.04 25.23
N TRP A 448 -1.88 14.98 24.37
CA TRP A 448 -0.96 15.61 23.44
C TRP A 448 -1.14 17.12 23.50
N THR A 449 -0.03 17.86 23.41
CA THR A 449 -0.04 19.33 23.42
C THR A 449 1.08 19.86 22.52
N LEU A 450 0.80 20.92 21.77
CA LEU A 450 1.82 21.63 21.00
C LEU A 450 2.40 22.76 21.84
N VAL A 451 3.72 22.89 21.82
CA VAL A 451 4.46 23.91 22.57
C VAL A 451 5.29 24.74 21.60
N ASP A 452 5.16 26.05 21.71
CA ASP A 452 5.97 26.98 20.95
C ASP A 452 7.46 26.80 21.27
N ARG A 453 8.33 27.02 20.29
CA ARG A 453 9.78 26.85 20.42
C ARG A 453 10.41 27.88 21.36
N GLU A 454 9.77 29.04 21.54
CA GLU A 454 10.21 30.09 22.47
C GLU A 454 10.00 29.72 23.94
N VAL A 455 9.22 28.66 24.20
CA VAL A 455 8.85 28.21 25.55
C VAL A 455 9.62 26.94 25.91
N ASP A 456 9.97 26.79 27.20
CA ASP A 456 10.60 25.56 27.70
C ASP A 456 9.67 24.35 27.47
N PRO A 457 10.08 23.37 26.65
CA PRO A 457 9.24 22.24 26.32
C PRO A 457 9.15 21.20 27.43
N ASN A 458 9.97 21.27 28.47
CA ASN A 458 9.91 20.34 29.61
C ASN A 458 8.87 20.74 30.65
N PHE A 459 8.25 21.91 30.49
CA PHE A 459 7.22 22.41 31.40
C PHE A 459 5.84 22.37 30.74
N ILE A 460 4.87 21.78 31.43
CA ILE A 460 3.47 21.74 30.99
C ILE A 460 2.81 23.06 31.42
N ARG A 461 2.21 23.79 30.47
CA ARG A 461 1.47 25.03 30.72
C ARG A 461 0.00 24.86 30.40
N ASP A 462 -0.88 25.30 31.30
CA ASP A 462 -2.33 25.46 31.12
C ASP A 462 -3.04 24.29 30.42
N LEU A 463 -2.88 23.07 30.96
CA LEU A 463 -3.55 21.88 30.45
C LEU A 463 -5.03 21.89 30.83
N GLN A 464 -5.91 21.99 29.84
CA GLN A 464 -7.35 21.83 30.05
C GLN A 464 -7.69 20.38 30.44
N PRO A 465 -8.75 20.17 31.24
CA PRO A 465 -9.19 18.84 31.66
C PRO A 465 -9.39 17.90 30.46
N THR A 466 -9.03 16.63 30.64
CA THR A 466 -9.21 15.61 29.61
C THR A 466 -10.69 15.36 29.34
N VAL A 467 -11.09 15.48 28.08
CA VAL A 467 -12.44 15.18 27.61
C VAL A 467 -12.54 13.70 27.27
N GLU A 468 -13.47 12.98 27.90
CA GLU A 468 -13.75 11.58 27.59
C GLU A 468 -14.38 11.46 26.19
N THR A 469 -13.75 10.63 25.35
CA THR A 469 -14.32 10.29 24.04
C THR A 469 -15.32 9.15 24.18
N LYS A 470 -16.46 9.28 23.49
CA LYS A 470 -17.46 8.21 23.42
C LYS A 470 -16.87 7.00 22.70
N ILE A 471 -16.75 5.87 23.41
CA ILE A 471 -16.31 4.60 22.82
C ILE A 471 -17.32 4.18 21.75
N GLN A 472 -16.87 4.12 20.49
CA GLN A 472 -17.67 3.62 19.39
C GLN A 472 -17.57 2.10 19.35
N SER A 473 -18.65 1.43 19.72
CA SER A 473 -18.73 -0.03 19.65
C SER A 473 -19.17 -0.49 18.26
N LEU A 474 -18.19 -0.52 17.34
CA LEU A 474 -18.35 -0.96 15.96
C LEU A 474 -18.32 -2.50 15.88
N GLY A 475 -19.13 -3.09 14.99
CA GLY A 475 -19.20 -4.52 14.76
C GLY A 475 -20.57 -4.96 14.23
N TYR A 476 -20.69 -6.25 13.91
CA TYR A 476 -21.96 -6.82 13.49
C TYR A 476 -23.01 -6.76 14.60
N VAL A 477 -24.27 -6.62 14.20
CA VAL A 477 -25.42 -6.52 15.12
C VAL A 477 -26.26 -7.78 14.99
N ALA A 478 -26.37 -8.54 16.06
CA ALA A 478 -27.27 -9.67 16.17
C ALA A 478 -28.67 -9.19 16.60
N LYS A 479 -29.71 -9.73 15.95
CA LYS A 479 -31.11 -9.64 16.37
C LYS A 479 -31.49 -10.96 17.00
N LEU A 480 -31.92 -10.90 18.26
CA LEU A 480 -32.34 -12.05 19.04
C LEU A 480 -33.86 -12.01 19.28
N ASN A 481 -34.44 -13.17 19.59
CA ASN A 481 -35.81 -13.25 20.09
C ASN A 481 -35.98 -12.49 21.43
N ALA A 482 -37.23 -12.37 21.88
CA ALA A 482 -37.56 -11.64 23.10
C ALA A 482 -36.96 -12.32 24.35
N GLU A 483 -36.76 -13.63 24.31
CA GLU A 483 -36.23 -14.45 25.41
C GLU A 483 -34.70 -14.52 25.43
N LYS A 484 -34.00 -13.98 24.41
CA LYS A 484 -32.54 -14.08 24.20
C LYS A 484 -32.00 -15.52 24.09
N THR A 485 -32.82 -16.45 23.62
CA THR A 485 -32.45 -17.86 23.46
C THR A 485 -32.03 -18.21 22.04
N GLU A 486 -32.26 -17.34 21.05
CA GLU A 486 -31.89 -17.59 19.66
C GLU A 486 -31.49 -16.30 18.94
N ILE A 487 -30.44 -16.37 18.12
CA ILE A 487 -30.09 -15.33 17.14
C ILE A 487 -30.93 -15.56 15.88
N LEU A 488 -31.79 -14.61 15.56
CA LEU A 488 -32.65 -14.65 14.38
C LEU A 488 -31.92 -14.15 13.14
N ASN A 489 -31.06 -13.13 13.28
CA ASN A 489 -30.34 -12.55 12.15
C ASN A 489 -29.09 -11.78 12.61
N VAL A 490 -28.12 -11.60 11.73
CA VAL A 490 -26.91 -10.77 11.94
C VAL A 490 -26.78 -9.76 10.80
N TYR A 491 -26.56 -8.49 11.16
CA TYR A 491 -26.44 -7.36 10.24
C TYR A 491 -25.05 -6.74 10.31
N LEU A 492 -24.62 -6.13 9.19
CA LEU A 492 -23.30 -5.50 9.08
C LEU A 492 -23.06 -4.41 10.14
N ASP A 493 -24.06 -3.56 10.36
CA ASP A 493 -24.01 -2.46 11.32
C ASP A 493 -25.41 -2.09 11.82
N ARG A 494 -25.51 -1.23 12.83
CA ARG A 494 -26.78 -0.81 13.44
C ARG A 494 -27.70 -0.10 12.46
N LYS A 495 -27.12 0.66 11.52
CA LYS A 495 -27.87 1.37 10.49
C LYS A 495 -28.57 0.37 9.57
N THR A 496 -27.83 -0.65 9.15
CA THR A 496 -28.33 -1.74 8.31
C THR A 496 -29.42 -2.53 9.04
N ALA A 497 -29.21 -2.84 10.33
CA ALA A 497 -30.22 -3.50 11.15
C ALA A 497 -31.50 -2.65 11.28
N ALA A 498 -31.37 -1.33 11.48
CA ALA A 498 -32.52 -0.43 11.62
C ALA A 498 -33.34 -0.35 10.33
N ILE A 499 -32.67 -0.17 9.18
CA ILE A 499 -33.33 -0.13 7.87
C ILE A 499 -34.02 -1.47 7.58
N SER A 500 -33.31 -2.58 7.78
CA SER A 500 -33.82 -3.93 7.45
C SER A 500 -34.99 -4.37 8.35
N ASN A 501 -35.14 -3.77 9.54
CA ASN A 501 -36.26 -4.00 10.46
C ASN A 501 -37.32 -2.88 10.42
N GLY A 502 -37.31 -2.05 9.38
CA GLY A 502 -38.34 -1.05 9.11
C GLY A 502 -38.44 0.06 10.15
N TYR A 503 -37.32 0.47 10.75
CA TYR A 503 -37.29 1.68 11.58
C TYR A 503 -37.22 2.92 10.70
N GLU A 504 -37.96 3.98 11.07
CA GLU A 504 -37.96 5.24 10.34
C GLU A 504 -36.60 5.95 10.40
N SER A 505 -35.94 5.87 11.55
CA SER A 505 -34.60 6.45 11.75
C SER A 505 -33.50 5.40 11.64
N THR A 506 -32.47 5.73 10.87
CA THR A 506 -31.25 4.90 10.75
C THR A 506 -30.45 4.78 12.05
N SER A 507 -30.69 5.67 13.02
CA SER A 507 -30.07 5.64 14.35
C SER A 507 -30.98 5.01 15.42
N ALA A 508 -32.15 4.50 15.05
CA ALA A 508 -33.14 3.99 16.01
C ALA A 508 -32.61 2.86 16.91
N LEU A 509 -31.63 2.08 16.42
CA LEU A 509 -31.03 0.96 17.16
C LEU A 509 -29.78 1.34 17.97
N ASP A 510 -29.34 2.60 17.98
CA ASP A 510 -28.16 3.01 18.75
C ASP A 510 -28.35 2.85 20.26
N GLU A 511 -29.48 3.29 20.79
CA GLU A 511 -29.80 3.16 22.21
C GLU A 511 -30.21 1.72 22.59
N PRO A 512 -31.09 1.03 21.84
CA PRO A 512 -31.42 -0.38 22.09
C PRO A 512 -30.21 -1.30 22.15
N VAL A 513 -29.25 -1.17 21.22
CA VAL A 513 -28.01 -1.98 21.21
C VAL A 513 -27.10 -1.63 22.38
N ARG A 514 -26.98 -0.34 22.73
CA ARG A 514 -26.10 0.12 23.80
C ARG A 514 -26.60 -0.26 25.19
N LYS A 515 -27.90 -0.13 25.43
CA LYS A 515 -28.54 -0.41 26.72
C LYS A 515 -29.14 -1.82 26.82
N THR A 516 -29.01 -2.62 25.75
CA THR A 516 -29.61 -3.96 25.64
C THR A 516 -31.10 -3.93 25.99
N ARG A 517 -31.87 -3.08 25.30
CA ARG A 517 -33.33 -2.94 25.46
C ARG A 517 -34.06 -3.63 24.32
N ILE A 518 -35.27 -4.12 24.61
CA ILE A 518 -36.18 -4.63 23.59
C ILE A 518 -36.62 -3.46 22.71
N SER A 519 -36.61 -3.69 21.40
CA SER A 519 -37.13 -2.75 20.41
C SER A 519 -37.91 -3.53 19.36
N LYS A 520 -39.17 -3.14 19.13
CA LYS A 520 -40.14 -3.90 18.29
C LYS A 520 -40.16 -5.42 18.61
N GLY A 521 -40.21 -5.78 19.89
CA GLY A 521 -40.30 -7.18 20.33
C GLY A 521 -39.03 -8.03 20.20
N HIS A 522 -37.90 -7.43 19.85
CA HIS A 522 -36.62 -8.14 19.68
C HIS A 522 -35.49 -7.48 20.46
N TYR A 523 -34.48 -8.27 20.84
CA TYR A 523 -33.23 -7.75 21.39
C TYR A 523 -32.21 -7.53 20.26
N TYR A 524 -31.44 -6.46 20.39
CA TYR A 524 -30.32 -6.19 19.49
C TYR A 524 -29.05 -6.00 20.32
N MET A 525 -27.97 -6.66 19.93
CA MET A 525 -26.66 -6.51 20.57
C MET A 525 -25.54 -6.78 19.57
N LEU A 526 -24.29 -6.50 19.97
CA LEU A 526 -23.14 -6.82 19.13
C LEU A 526 -22.97 -8.34 19.06
N TYR A 527 -22.74 -8.87 17.86
CA TYR A 527 -22.56 -10.31 17.65
C TYR A 527 -21.44 -10.88 18.53
N GLU A 528 -20.31 -10.16 18.65
CA GLU A 528 -19.19 -10.53 19.53
C GLU A 528 -19.57 -10.65 21.01
N LYS A 529 -20.61 -9.93 21.44
CA LYS A 529 -21.10 -9.96 22.82
C LYS A 529 -22.19 -11.02 23.06
N CYS A 530 -22.59 -11.76 22.02
CA CYS A 530 -23.51 -12.87 22.19
C CYS A 530 -22.77 -14.07 22.79
N ASP A 531 -23.50 -14.87 23.57
CA ASP A 531 -22.98 -16.09 24.17
C ASP A 531 -22.48 -17.05 23.10
N ASN A 532 -21.46 -17.84 23.42
CA ASN A 532 -20.82 -18.74 22.46
C ASN A 532 -21.80 -19.81 21.94
N ASP A 533 -22.67 -20.32 22.80
CA ASP A 533 -23.67 -21.33 22.43
C ASP A 533 -24.62 -20.80 21.35
N LEU A 534 -25.13 -19.57 21.52
CA LEU A 534 -25.99 -18.90 20.54
C LEU A 534 -25.30 -18.67 19.18
N LYS A 535 -24.00 -18.35 19.21
CA LYS A 535 -23.20 -18.18 17.99
C LYS A 535 -23.02 -19.52 17.29
N THR A 536 -22.70 -20.58 18.03
CA THR A 536 -22.54 -21.93 17.46
C THR A 536 -23.84 -22.42 16.83
N ASP A 537 -24.98 -22.26 17.50
CA ASP A 537 -26.29 -22.64 16.96
C ASP A 537 -26.62 -21.87 15.69
N PHE A 538 -26.35 -20.56 15.68
CA PHE A 538 -26.54 -19.71 14.50
C PHE A 538 -25.65 -20.12 13.32
N VAL A 539 -24.38 -20.44 13.58
CA VAL A 539 -23.43 -20.90 12.55
C VAL A 539 -23.85 -22.25 11.98
N CYS A 540 -24.30 -23.18 12.82
CA CYS A 540 -24.82 -24.48 12.40
C CYS A 540 -26.07 -24.34 11.52
N LYS A 541 -26.98 -23.42 11.87
CA LYS A 541 -28.20 -23.16 11.08
C LYS A 541 -27.92 -22.51 9.72
N ASN A 542 -26.84 -21.72 9.61
CA ASN A 542 -26.52 -20.93 8.41
C ASN A 542 -25.32 -21.46 7.60
N ASN A 543 -24.84 -22.68 7.88
CA ASN A 543 -23.72 -23.33 7.18
C ASN A 543 -22.42 -22.49 7.13
N GLY A 544 -22.11 -21.75 8.20
CA GLY A 544 -20.85 -21.00 8.30
C GLY A 544 -20.93 -19.73 9.14
N GLU A 545 -19.76 -19.14 9.40
CA GLU A 545 -19.68 -17.86 10.11
C GLU A 545 -20.26 -16.70 9.27
N PRO A 546 -20.91 -15.72 9.94
CA PRO A 546 -21.43 -14.56 9.24
C PRO A 546 -20.29 -13.74 8.61
N LEU A 547 -20.24 -13.71 7.27
CA LEU A 547 -19.36 -12.84 6.51
C LEU A 547 -20.20 -11.76 5.79
N LEU A 548 -20.14 -10.53 6.30
CA LEU A 548 -20.95 -9.40 5.82
C LEU A 548 -20.05 -8.26 5.33
N TYR A 549 -20.49 -7.57 4.28
CA TYR A 549 -19.70 -6.53 3.60
C TYR A 549 -20.54 -5.62 2.71
N LYS A 550 -20.05 -4.41 2.45
CA LYS A 550 -20.62 -3.47 1.46
C LYS A 550 -20.11 -3.74 0.04
N ASP A 551 -18.80 -3.96 -0.10
CA ASP A 551 -18.14 -4.19 -1.39
C ASP A 551 -17.21 -5.39 -1.28
N GLY A 552 -17.79 -6.58 -1.35
CA GLY A 552 -17.06 -7.85 -1.24
C GLY A 552 -16.26 -8.17 -2.49
N VAL A 553 -15.24 -9.01 -2.31
CA VAL A 553 -14.43 -9.55 -3.40
C VAL A 553 -14.55 -11.06 -3.41
N GLY A 554 -14.82 -11.66 -4.58
CA GLY A 554 -14.85 -13.10 -4.78
C GLY A 554 -13.63 -13.57 -5.59
N GLN A 555 -13.06 -14.70 -5.18
CA GLN A 555 -12.05 -15.45 -5.92
C GLN A 555 -12.70 -16.63 -6.65
N TYR A 556 -12.40 -16.77 -7.94
CA TYR A 556 -12.99 -17.77 -8.81
C TYR A 556 -11.93 -18.65 -9.47
N ASP A 557 -12.22 -19.92 -9.68
CA ASP A 557 -11.37 -20.84 -10.42
C ASP A 557 -11.40 -20.57 -11.94
N GLU A 558 -10.66 -21.37 -12.70
CA GLU A 558 -10.62 -21.30 -14.17
C GLU A 558 -11.97 -21.62 -14.82
N ASN A 559 -12.84 -22.37 -14.13
CA ASN A 559 -14.19 -22.71 -14.57
C ASN A 559 -15.25 -21.68 -14.10
N HIS A 560 -14.81 -20.56 -13.49
CA HIS A 560 -15.66 -19.51 -12.92
C HIS A 560 -16.54 -19.94 -11.73
N ASN A 561 -16.16 -21.00 -11.00
CA ASN A 561 -16.76 -21.34 -9.73
C ASN A 561 -16.15 -20.50 -8.59
N LEU A 562 -16.98 -20.04 -7.66
CA LEU A 562 -16.54 -19.26 -6.51
C LEU A 562 -15.79 -20.16 -5.51
N ILE A 563 -14.54 -19.81 -5.20
CA ILE A 563 -13.69 -20.52 -4.24
C ILE A 563 -13.75 -19.84 -2.87
N HIS A 564 -13.53 -18.53 -2.82
CA HIS A 564 -13.48 -17.76 -1.57
C HIS A 564 -14.19 -16.41 -1.69
N GLU A 565 -14.87 -16.02 -0.61
CA GLU A 565 -15.42 -14.68 -0.41
C GLU A 565 -14.56 -13.88 0.59
N PHE A 566 -14.36 -12.60 0.28
CA PHE A 566 -13.62 -11.65 1.12
C PHE A 566 -14.48 -10.44 1.44
N SER A 567 -14.39 -9.94 2.67
CA SER A 567 -15.22 -8.82 3.13
C SER A 567 -14.89 -7.50 2.44
N CYS A 568 -13.67 -7.35 1.94
CA CYS A 568 -13.26 -6.23 1.12
C CYS A 568 -11.95 -6.55 0.38
N LYS A 569 -11.54 -5.63 -0.50
CA LYS A 569 -10.26 -5.70 -1.20
C LYS A 569 -9.06 -5.87 -0.25
N TYR A 570 -9.06 -5.19 0.90
CA TYR A 570 -7.97 -5.28 1.87
C TYR A 570 -7.90 -6.66 2.56
N ASP A 571 -9.06 -7.25 2.87
CA ASP A 571 -9.12 -8.62 3.43
C ASP A 571 -8.55 -9.65 2.44
N CYS A 572 -8.88 -9.52 1.15
CA CYS A 572 -8.30 -10.33 0.08
C CYS A 572 -6.78 -10.17 0.00
N ILE A 573 -6.27 -8.93 0.02
CA ILE A 573 -4.82 -8.63 0.01
C ILE A 573 -4.12 -9.30 1.20
N LYS A 574 -4.70 -9.19 2.40
CA LYS A 574 -4.10 -9.69 3.63
C LYS A 574 -4.07 -11.22 3.66
N LYS A 575 -5.17 -11.89 3.30
CA LYS A 575 -5.28 -13.36 3.33
C LYS A 575 -4.48 -14.05 2.23
N LEU A 576 -4.46 -13.47 1.02
CA LEU A 576 -3.79 -14.08 -0.13
C LEU A 576 -2.38 -13.51 -0.39
N HIS A 577 -1.92 -12.55 0.43
CA HIS A 577 -0.63 -11.86 0.27
C HIS A 577 -0.41 -11.25 -1.12
N ILE A 578 -1.49 -10.74 -1.74
CA ILE A 578 -1.46 -10.14 -3.09
C ILE A 578 -1.20 -8.64 -2.96
N SER A 579 -0.33 -8.06 -3.80
CA SER A 579 -0.15 -6.61 -3.81
C SER A 579 -1.42 -5.86 -4.27
N ASP A 580 -1.67 -4.68 -3.71
CA ASP A 580 -2.83 -3.85 -4.06
C ASP A 580 -2.90 -3.56 -5.57
N LYS A 581 -1.76 -3.22 -6.18
CA LYS A 581 -1.65 -2.98 -7.63
C LYS A 581 -2.03 -4.22 -8.44
N THR A 582 -1.58 -5.39 -8.00
CA THR A 582 -1.86 -6.66 -8.67
C THR A 582 -3.35 -7.01 -8.59
N LEU A 583 -3.94 -6.94 -7.39
CA LEU A 583 -5.36 -7.24 -7.20
C LEU A 583 -6.26 -6.26 -7.96
N THR A 584 -5.90 -4.97 -7.98
CA THR A 584 -6.62 -3.94 -8.77
C THR A 584 -6.60 -4.30 -10.25
N LYS A 585 -5.43 -4.68 -10.79
CA LYS A 585 -5.30 -5.11 -12.18
C LYS A 585 -6.16 -6.35 -12.48
N ALA A 586 -6.19 -7.33 -11.56
CA ALA A 586 -7.01 -8.52 -11.71
C ALA A 586 -8.51 -8.20 -11.73
N LEU A 587 -8.97 -7.31 -10.84
CA LEU A 587 -10.37 -6.87 -10.75
C LEU A 587 -10.80 -6.03 -11.97
N ASP A 588 -10.01 -5.03 -12.35
CA ASP A 588 -10.38 -4.06 -13.39
C ASP A 588 -10.22 -4.64 -14.80
N LYS A 589 -9.10 -5.34 -15.05
CA LYS A 589 -8.79 -5.90 -16.38
C LYS A 589 -9.31 -7.32 -16.57
N LYS A 590 -9.94 -7.91 -15.54
CA LYS A 590 -10.47 -9.28 -15.54
C LYS A 590 -9.41 -10.32 -15.94
N VAL A 591 -8.16 -10.11 -15.55
CA VAL A 591 -7.03 -11.01 -15.84
C VAL A 591 -6.87 -11.98 -14.69
N SER A 592 -6.58 -13.24 -14.99
CA SER A 592 -6.28 -14.24 -13.96
C SER A 592 -4.95 -13.93 -13.25
N TYR A 593 -4.91 -14.21 -11.95
CA TYR A 593 -3.71 -14.14 -11.13
C TYR A 593 -3.56 -15.48 -10.39
N ASN A 594 -2.43 -16.16 -10.63
CA ASN A 594 -2.18 -17.52 -10.14
C ASN A 594 -3.34 -18.50 -10.44
N GLY A 595 -3.80 -18.54 -11.70
CA GLY A 595 -4.88 -19.44 -12.13
C GLY A 595 -6.29 -19.07 -11.63
N ASN A 596 -6.45 -17.95 -10.91
CA ASN A 596 -7.75 -17.54 -10.35
C ASN A 596 -8.19 -16.17 -10.87
N TYR A 597 -9.50 -15.99 -11.04
CA TYR A 597 -10.11 -14.71 -11.38
C TYR A 597 -10.67 -14.01 -10.14
N TYR A 598 -10.69 -12.68 -10.15
CA TYR A 598 -11.21 -11.88 -9.04
C TYR A 598 -12.29 -10.95 -9.55
N LYS A 599 -13.42 -10.87 -8.85
CA LYS A 599 -14.53 -9.97 -9.19
C LYS A 599 -15.13 -9.35 -7.93
N TYR A 600 -15.67 -8.15 -8.07
CA TYR A 600 -16.55 -7.58 -7.04
C TYR A 600 -17.87 -8.34 -7.03
N ILE A 601 -18.27 -8.81 -5.85
CA ILE A 601 -19.49 -9.63 -5.65
C ILE A 601 -20.65 -8.83 -5.06
N GLY A 602 -20.47 -7.51 -4.89
CA GLY A 602 -21.49 -6.59 -4.37
C GLY A 602 -21.57 -6.58 -2.85
N SER A 603 -22.77 -6.26 -2.33
CA SER A 603 -23.01 -6.09 -0.90
C SER A 603 -23.75 -7.28 -0.30
N LYS A 604 -23.24 -7.80 0.82
CA LYS A 604 -23.90 -8.79 1.69
C LYS A 604 -24.08 -8.16 3.07
N MET A 605 -25.23 -7.51 3.26
CA MET A 605 -25.47 -6.61 4.40
C MET A 605 -26.11 -7.31 5.62
N GLN A 606 -26.67 -8.50 5.42
CA GLN A 606 -27.31 -9.32 6.46
C GLN A 606 -27.18 -10.81 6.14
N CYS A 607 -27.27 -11.66 7.16
CA CYS A 607 -27.38 -13.11 7.00
C CYS A 607 -28.86 -13.50 6.84
N PHE A 608 -29.23 -14.24 5.80
CA PHE A 608 -30.57 -14.78 5.70
C PHE A 608 -30.63 -16.06 6.54
N SER A 609 -31.50 -16.06 7.56
CA SER A 609 -31.93 -17.28 8.27
C SER A 609 -33.07 -17.96 7.53
#